data_AF-A0A9R1S6N0-F1
#
_entry.id   AF-A0A9R1S6N0-F1
#
_cell.length_a   1.000
_cell.length_b   1.000
_cell.length_c   1.000
_cell.angle_alpha   90.00
_cell.angle_beta   90.00
_cell.angle_gamma   90.00
#
_symmetry.space_group_name_H-M   'P 1'
#
loop_
_entity.id
_entity.type
_entity.pdbx_description
1 polymer ?
#
loop_
_entity_poly.entity_id
_entity_poly.type
_entity_poly.pdbx_seq_one_letter_code
_entity_poly.pdbx_strand_id
1 'polypeptide(L)'
;MASGSGEHFLRQLSSSNGLQAAQDGYGGGGGRRRGSRRWSKKRAGRGSGAKHAMMWALTHVANRGDFLTLLHILPHYGAGAEEAPSLANSLGTLCKACRPEVEVEALVIQGPKLGTILSQVKKLEASVLVLSQTKPSTFCWLSCLTRSSGEELVEQCINQAECLTLAVRKQSKGVGGYLVSTRWQKNFWLLA
;
A
#
# COMPACT_ATOMS: atom_id res chain seq x y z
N MET A 1 -14.52 -18.22 -13.70
CA MET A 1 -13.89 -17.65 -14.91
C MET A 1 -13.03 -16.47 -14.46
N ALA A 2 -11.73 -16.69 -14.29
CA ALA A 2 -10.79 -15.67 -13.84
C ALA A 2 -10.61 -14.64 -14.96
N SER A 3 -10.78 -13.35 -14.64
CA SER A 3 -10.63 -12.27 -15.63
C SER A 3 -9.13 -12.10 -15.94
N GLY A 4 -8.71 -12.50 -17.14
CA GLY A 4 -7.32 -12.36 -17.63
C GLY A 4 -6.77 -10.93 -17.65
N SER A 5 -7.63 -9.93 -17.42
CA SER A 5 -7.26 -8.53 -17.30
C SER A 5 -6.36 -8.25 -16.06
N GLY A 6 -6.57 -8.96 -14.95
CA GLY A 6 -5.79 -8.75 -13.72
C GLY A 6 -4.35 -9.25 -13.83
N GLU A 7 -4.16 -10.41 -14.46
CA GLU A 7 -2.84 -11.02 -14.67
C GLU A 7 -2.01 -10.23 -15.69
N HIS A 8 -2.65 -9.72 -16.75
CA HIS A 8 -1.98 -8.86 -17.71
C HIS A 8 -1.51 -7.53 -17.09
N PHE A 9 -2.30 -6.95 -16.18
CA PHE A 9 -1.89 -5.75 -15.44
C PHE A 9 -0.70 -6.02 -14.52
N LEU A 10 -0.70 -7.12 -13.77
CA LEU A 10 0.45 -7.53 -12.95
C LEU A 10 1.68 -7.85 -13.80
N ARG A 11 1.49 -8.52 -14.95
CA ARG A 11 2.57 -8.74 -15.91
C ARG A 11 3.06 -7.45 -16.53
N GLN A 12 2.21 -6.46 -16.80
CA GLN A 12 2.69 -5.15 -17.27
C GLN A 12 3.52 -4.43 -16.22
N LEU A 13 3.13 -4.50 -14.93
CA LEU A 13 3.96 -3.99 -13.83
C LEU A 13 5.30 -4.75 -13.74
N SER A 14 5.28 -6.07 -13.92
CA SER A 14 6.48 -6.93 -13.86
C SER A 14 7.37 -6.84 -15.12
N SER A 15 6.79 -6.68 -16.31
CA SER A 15 7.50 -6.64 -17.59
C SER A 15 8.14 -5.28 -17.86
N SER A 16 7.74 -4.24 -17.13
CA SER A 16 8.38 -2.92 -17.18
C SER A 16 9.78 -2.92 -16.54
N ASN A 17 10.10 -3.90 -15.69
CA ASN A 17 11.38 -4.04 -15.00
C ASN A 17 11.86 -5.50 -15.13
N GLY A 18 12.71 -5.77 -16.13
CA GLY A 18 13.14 -7.12 -16.51
C GLY A 18 13.69 -7.98 -15.36
N LEU A 19 13.23 -9.25 -15.36
CA LEU A 19 13.74 -10.52 -14.81
C LEU A 19 14.91 -10.48 -13.78
N GLN A 20 14.98 -11.33 -12.76
CA GLN A 20 14.76 -12.78 -12.80
C GLN A 20 14.60 -13.35 -11.37
N ALA A 21 13.77 -14.39 -11.24
CA ALA A 21 13.77 -15.26 -10.07
C ALA A 21 15.10 -16.02 -9.99
N ALA A 22 15.75 -15.98 -8.83
CA ALA A 22 16.84 -16.89 -8.49
C ALA A 22 16.88 -17.13 -6.98
N GLN A 23 17.10 -18.40 -6.65
CA GLN A 23 17.10 -19.05 -5.35
C GLN A 23 18.29 -18.65 -4.46
N ASP A 24 18.21 -19.06 -3.20
CA ASP A 24 19.16 -19.00 -2.07
C ASP A 24 20.65 -18.75 -2.36
N GLY A 25 21.30 -17.95 -1.50
CA GLY A 25 22.75 -17.91 -1.38
C GLY A 25 23.28 -16.72 -0.55
N TYR A 26 23.87 -17.02 0.61
CA TYR A 26 24.65 -16.11 1.46
C TYR A 26 25.86 -15.53 0.71
N GLY A 27 26.18 -14.23 0.91
CA GLY A 27 27.47 -13.67 0.53
C GLY A 27 27.48 -12.14 0.42
N GLY A 28 28.30 -11.47 1.24
CA GLY A 28 28.40 -10.02 1.31
C GLY A 28 29.27 -9.36 0.24
N GLY A 29 29.41 -8.03 0.35
CA GLY A 29 30.36 -7.24 -0.42
C GLY A 29 29.74 -5.98 -1.04
N GLY A 30 30.24 -4.82 -0.62
CA GLY A 30 29.68 -3.51 -0.94
C GLY A 30 29.82 -3.04 -2.39
N GLY A 31 29.17 -1.92 -2.71
CA GLY A 31 29.32 -1.28 -4.02
C GLY A 31 28.25 -0.25 -4.37
N ARG A 32 28.37 0.94 -3.81
CA ARG A 32 28.00 2.26 -4.36
C ARG A 32 26.99 2.36 -5.54
N ARG A 33 25.98 3.21 -5.27
CA ARG A 33 25.43 4.33 -6.08
C ARG A 33 24.16 4.11 -6.92
N ARG A 34 23.16 4.89 -6.48
CA ARG A 34 22.37 5.89 -7.25
C ARG A 34 21.11 5.38 -7.96
N GLY A 35 19.96 5.77 -7.40
CA GLY A 35 18.68 5.76 -8.11
C GLY A 35 17.47 5.75 -7.17
N SER A 36 17.37 6.73 -6.28
CA SER A 36 16.29 6.88 -5.29
C SER A 36 14.92 6.95 -5.97
N ARG A 37 14.06 5.94 -5.75
CA ARG A 37 12.63 6.02 -6.07
C ARG A 37 11.85 5.48 -4.88
N ARG A 38 10.97 6.33 -4.34
CA ARG A 38 10.30 6.17 -3.04
C ARG A 38 8.90 5.62 -3.28
N TRP A 39 8.18 5.26 -2.23
CA TRP A 39 6.73 5.04 -2.29
C TRP A 39 6.08 5.21 -0.90
N SER A 40 4.79 5.57 -0.86
CA SER A 40 4.05 5.90 0.39
C SER A 40 2.78 5.08 0.56
N LYS A 41 2.25 4.99 1.80
CA LYS A 41 1.03 4.21 2.12
C LYS A 41 0.30 4.66 3.39
N LYS A 42 -1.05 4.73 3.40
CA LYS A 42 -1.93 5.06 4.55
C LYS A 42 -3.14 4.11 4.74
N ARG A 43 -3.72 4.11 5.96
CA ARG A 43 -4.95 3.37 6.37
C ARG A 43 -6.01 4.20 7.11
N ALA A 44 -7.28 3.77 6.99
CA ALA A 44 -8.37 3.90 7.97
C ALA A 44 -8.80 2.49 8.46
N GLY A 45 -8.92 2.26 9.77
CA GLY A 45 -9.49 1.05 10.40
C GLY A 45 -8.53 -0.03 10.97
N ARG A 46 -8.34 -0.01 12.31
CA ARG A 46 -7.71 -1.00 13.25
C ARG A 46 -6.98 -2.22 12.65
N GLY A 47 -5.65 -2.29 12.77
CA GLY A 47 -4.83 -3.52 12.68
C GLY A 47 -4.77 -4.34 11.37
N SER A 48 -5.89 -4.69 10.72
CA SER A 48 -5.98 -5.74 9.66
C SER A 48 -5.85 -5.28 8.18
N GLY A 49 -6.58 -4.27 7.65
CA GLY A 49 -6.37 -3.60 6.31
C GLY A 49 -4.92 -3.26 5.80
N ALA A 50 -4.26 -2.16 6.17
CA ALA A 50 -2.81 -1.88 6.16
C ALA A 50 -1.89 -3.10 6.18
N LYS A 51 -1.96 -4.00 7.18
CA LYS A 51 -1.17 -5.24 7.20
C LYS A 51 -1.42 -6.06 5.94
N HIS A 52 -2.68 -6.33 5.59
CA HIS A 52 -3.02 -7.04 4.35
C HIS A 52 -2.53 -6.31 3.09
N ALA A 53 -2.76 -5.01 3.00
CA ALA A 53 -2.24 -4.20 1.89
C ALA A 53 -0.71 -4.14 1.87
N MET A 54 -0.03 -4.44 2.99
CA MET A 54 1.43 -4.32 3.14
C MET A 54 2.04 -5.60 2.66
N MET A 55 1.51 -6.72 3.16
CA MET A 55 1.79 -8.04 2.62
C MET A 55 1.57 -8.07 1.10
N TRP A 56 0.43 -7.55 0.62
CA TRP A 56 0.15 -7.48 -0.81
C TRP A 56 1.20 -6.66 -1.58
N ALA A 57 1.57 -5.47 -1.06
CA ALA A 57 2.60 -4.64 -1.70
C ALA A 57 3.97 -5.33 -1.70
N LEU A 58 4.35 -5.97 -0.59
CA LEU A 58 5.60 -6.71 -0.50
C LEU A 58 5.63 -7.88 -1.48
N THR A 59 4.53 -8.60 -1.68
CA THR A 59 4.47 -9.74 -2.60
C THR A 59 4.48 -9.33 -4.07
N HIS A 60 3.73 -8.29 -4.44
CA HIS A 60 3.42 -7.99 -5.85
C HIS A 60 4.05 -6.73 -6.41
N VAL A 61 4.57 -5.84 -5.56
CA VAL A 61 5.08 -4.52 -5.98
C VAL A 61 6.56 -4.36 -5.63
N ALA A 62 6.96 -4.73 -4.42
CA ALA A 62 8.32 -4.51 -3.93
C ALA A 62 9.33 -5.45 -4.61
N ASN A 63 10.50 -4.92 -4.94
CA ASN A 63 11.66 -5.62 -5.49
C ASN A 63 12.88 -5.47 -4.58
N ARG A 64 13.96 -6.20 -4.89
CA ARG A 64 15.23 -6.06 -4.17
C ARG A 64 15.77 -4.64 -4.34
N GLY A 65 16.13 -4.00 -3.22
CA GLY A 65 16.67 -2.63 -3.22
C GLY A 65 15.61 -1.53 -3.28
N ASP A 66 14.32 -1.87 -3.28
CA ASP A 66 13.26 -0.86 -3.19
C ASP A 66 13.22 -0.21 -1.80
N PHE A 67 12.79 1.04 -1.75
CA PHE A 67 12.59 1.79 -0.51
C PHE A 67 11.09 1.96 -0.19
N LEU A 68 10.66 1.38 0.92
CA LEU A 68 9.29 1.36 1.41
C LEU A 68 9.09 2.35 2.56
N THR A 69 8.26 3.39 2.35
CA THR A 69 7.83 4.30 3.42
C THR A 69 6.44 3.94 3.95
N LEU A 70 6.38 3.51 5.21
CA LEU A 70 5.14 3.30 5.97
C LEU A 70 4.65 4.64 6.53
N LEU A 71 3.64 5.25 5.90
CA LEU A 71 3.14 6.59 6.25
C LEU A 71 1.89 6.53 7.16
N HIS A 72 2.03 6.95 8.40
CA HIS A 72 0.91 7.15 9.31
C HIS A 72 0.64 8.65 9.48
N ILE A 73 -0.60 9.09 9.25
CA ILE A 73 -0.97 10.50 9.42
C ILE A 73 -1.94 10.66 10.58
N LEU A 74 -1.52 11.39 11.60
CA LEU A 74 -2.29 11.76 12.77
C LEU A 74 -3.10 13.03 12.51
N PRO A 75 -4.41 13.05 12.80
CA PRO A 75 -5.19 14.29 12.74
C PRO A 75 -4.75 15.25 13.85
N HIS A 76 -4.93 16.57 13.63
CA HIS A 76 -4.51 17.62 14.57
C HIS A 76 -5.13 17.53 15.98
N TYR A 77 -6.25 16.84 16.15
CA TYR A 77 -7.03 16.83 17.39
C TYR A 77 -7.35 15.42 17.95
N GLY A 78 -6.55 14.39 17.63
CA GLY A 78 -6.87 13.00 17.96
C GLY A 78 -6.03 12.38 19.09
N ALA A 79 -6.71 11.74 20.06
CA ALA A 79 -6.17 10.92 21.15
C ALA A 79 -5.60 9.54 20.68
N GLY A 80 -4.79 9.54 19.61
CA GLY A 80 -4.20 8.33 19.01
C GLY A 80 -2.70 8.45 18.76
N ALA A 81 -2.04 9.45 19.36
CA ALA A 81 -0.62 9.72 19.18
C ALA A 81 0.27 8.60 19.76
N GLU A 82 -0.16 7.94 20.83
CA GLU A 82 0.61 6.88 21.50
C GLU A 82 0.61 5.53 20.74
N GLU A 83 -0.49 5.19 20.03
CA GLU A 83 -0.61 3.92 19.28
C GLU A 83 0.01 3.99 17.87
N ALA A 84 0.23 5.19 17.34
CA ALA A 84 0.76 5.38 16.00
C ALA A 84 2.22 4.92 15.82
N PRO A 85 3.16 5.26 16.73
CA PRO A 85 4.54 4.78 16.66
C PRO A 85 4.63 3.26 16.81
N SER A 86 3.86 2.67 17.74
CA SER A 86 3.90 1.23 18.01
C SER A 86 3.43 0.40 16.81
N LEU A 87 2.39 0.86 16.10
CA LEU A 87 1.93 0.22 14.87
C LEU A 87 2.92 0.38 13.70
N ALA A 88 3.49 1.57 13.51
CA ALA A 88 4.46 1.81 12.45
C ALA A 88 5.72 0.96 12.64
N ASN A 89 6.19 0.85 13.89
CA ASN A 89 7.30 -0.03 14.27
C ASN A 89 6.97 -1.51 14.03
N SER A 90 5.80 -1.98 14.47
CA SER A 90 5.37 -3.37 14.27
C SER A 90 5.30 -3.76 12.78
N LEU A 91 4.71 -2.88 11.95
CA LEU A 91 4.65 -3.09 10.50
C LEU A 91 6.05 -3.01 9.87
N GLY A 92 6.91 -2.12 10.36
CA GLY A 92 8.30 -2.02 9.91
C GLY A 92 9.08 -3.31 10.17
N THR A 93 8.97 -3.87 11.37
CA THR A 93 9.56 -5.16 11.73
C THR A 93 9.03 -6.29 10.85
N LEU A 94 7.72 -6.33 10.60
CA LEU A 94 7.12 -7.33 9.70
C LEU A 94 7.63 -7.19 8.25
N CYS A 95 7.81 -5.97 7.75
CA CYS A 95 8.36 -5.77 6.40
C CYS A 95 9.78 -6.35 6.31
N LYS A 96 10.64 -6.02 7.27
CA LYS A 96 12.03 -6.52 7.32
C LYS A 96 12.08 -8.04 7.46
N ALA A 97 11.16 -8.63 8.22
CA ALA A 97 11.06 -10.08 8.36
C ALA A 97 10.59 -10.77 7.06
N CYS A 98 9.68 -10.15 6.31
CA CYS A 98 9.14 -10.74 5.08
C CYS A 98 10.02 -10.53 3.85
N ARG A 99 10.69 -9.38 3.74
CA ARG A 99 11.62 -9.04 2.66
C ARG A 99 12.78 -8.17 3.20
N PRO A 100 13.85 -8.78 3.71
CA PRO A 100 14.99 -8.06 4.27
C PRO A 100 15.75 -7.22 3.23
N GLU A 101 15.57 -7.51 1.94
CA GLU A 101 16.17 -6.77 0.83
C GLU A 101 15.49 -5.43 0.52
N VAL A 102 14.36 -5.14 1.14
CA VAL A 102 13.62 -3.88 1.01
C VAL A 102 14.03 -2.98 2.16
N GLU A 103 14.41 -1.74 1.85
CA GLU A 103 14.68 -0.74 2.87
C GLU A 103 13.35 -0.17 3.39
N VAL A 104 13.16 -0.14 4.71
CA VAL A 104 11.87 0.22 5.32
C VAL A 104 12.02 1.40 6.25
N GLU A 105 11.28 2.48 5.97
CA GLU A 105 11.18 3.67 6.81
C GLU A 105 9.75 3.83 7.34
N ALA A 106 9.60 4.13 8.62
CA ALA A 106 8.32 4.44 9.25
C ALA A 106 8.21 5.95 9.48
N LEU A 107 7.20 6.58 8.89
CA LEU A 107 6.99 8.02 8.97
C LEU A 107 5.62 8.32 9.60
N VAL A 108 5.64 8.98 10.75
CA VAL A 108 4.44 9.44 11.45
C VAL A 108 4.37 10.96 11.35
N ILE A 109 3.33 11.49 10.69
CA ILE A 109 3.16 12.93 10.47
C ILE A 109 1.83 13.38 11.01
N GLN A 110 1.79 14.54 11.67
CA GLN A 110 0.53 15.18 12.02
C GLN A 110 0.09 16.14 10.91
N GLY A 111 -1.18 16.10 10.51
CA GLY A 111 -1.70 17.04 9.51
C GLY A 111 -3.00 16.63 8.81
N PRO A 112 -3.47 17.47 7.87
CA PRO A 112 -4.68 17.20 7.09
C PRO A 112 -4.49 15.97 6.20
N LYS A 113 -5.43 15.03 6.32
CA LYS A 113 -5.23 13.66 5.84
C LYS A 113 -4.88 13.54 4.36
N LEU A 114 -5.64 14.15 3.45
CA LEU A 114 -5.41 14.04 2.00
C LEU A 114 -4.18 14.84 1.58
N GLY A 115 -4.13 16.13 1.95
CA GLY A 115 -3.04 17.03 1.60
C GLY A 115 -1.68 16.47 2.00
N THR A 116 -1.55 15.96 3.23
CA THR A 116 -0.29 15.35 3.68
C THR A 116 0.08 14.11 2.86
N ILE A 117 -0.86 13.26 2.44
CA ILE A 117 -0.53 12.09 1.57
C ILE A 117 0.04 12.59 0.24
N LEU A 118 -0.65 13.51 -0.42
CA LEU A 118 -0.25 14.01 -1.73
C LEU A 118 1.10 14.74 -1.65
N SER A 119 1.29 15.56 -0.62
CA SER A 119 2.57 16.23 -0.37
C SER A 119 3.69 15.23 -0.09
N GLN A 120 3.43 14.15 0.66
CA GLN A 120 4.44 13.12 0.88
C GLN A 120 4.71 12.34 -0.40
N VAL A 121 3.70 11.91 -1.16
CA VAL A 121 3.90 11.27 -2.48
C VAL A 121 4.82 12.11 -3.37
N LYS A 122 4.61 13.43 -3.39
CA LYS A 122 5.43 14.36 -4.16
C LYS A 122 6.83 14.58 -3.59
N LYS A 123 6.94 14.90 -2.30
CA LYS A 123 8.22 15.09 -1.59
C LYS A 123 9.10 13.85 -1.66
N LEU A 124 8.44 12.70 -1.62
CA LEU A 124 9.09 11.43 -1.67
C LEU A 124 9.37 11.02 -3.14
N GLU A 125 8.78 11.63 -4.16
CA GLU A 125 8.84 11.14 -5.55
C GLU A 125 8.40 9.66 -5.61
N ALA A 126 7.26 9.41 -4.97
CA ALA A 126 6.70 8.08 -4.88
C ALA A 126 6.32 7.54 -6.25
N SER A 127 6.77 6.33 -6.61
CA SER A 127 6.38 5.68 -7.87
C SER A 127 5.03 4.97 -7.76
N VAL A 128 4.77 4.37 -6.60
CA VAL A 128 3.53 3.67 -6.28
C VAL A 128 2.98 4.21 -4.95
N LEU A 129 1.66 4.28 -4.80
CA LEU A 129 0.98 4.55 -3.53
C LEU A 129 0.02 3.40 -3.25
N VAL A 130 0.26 2.63 -2.20
CA VAL A 130 -0.63 1.54 -1.81
C VAL A 130 -1.48 1.97 -0.64
N LEU A 131 -2.80 1.98 -0.79
CA LEU A 131 -3.76 2.30 0.26
C LEU A 131 -4.53 1.06 0.66
N SER A 132 -4.93 0.95 1.92
CA SER A 132 -5.90 -0.07 2.28
C SER A 132 -7.32 0.44 2.04
N GLN A 133 -8.17 -0.40 1.48
CA GLN A 133 -9.61 -0.17 1.46
C GLN A 133 -10.29 -0.91 2.61
N THR A 134 -11.27 -0.25 3.22
CA THR A 134 -12.24 -0.90 4.09
C THR A 134 -13.37 -1.49 3.26
N LYS A 135 -14.04 -2.51 3.81
CA LYS A 135 -15.23 -3.08 3.17
C LYS A 135 -16.37 -2.06 3.33
N PRO A 136 -17.13 -1.72 2.28
CA PRO A 136 -18.37 -0.98 2.47
C PRO A 136 -19.28 -1.84 3.34
N SER A 137 -19.83 -1.27 4.39
CA SER A 137 -20.72 -1.98 5.32
C SER A 137 -21.99 -2.39 4.57
N THR A 138 -22.14 -3.69 4.30
CA THR A 138 -23.30 -4.27 3.61
C THR A 138 -24.58 -4.26 4.43
N PHE A 139 -24.53 -3.81 5.70
CA PHE A 139 -25.65 -3.89 6.65
C PHE A 139 -26.35 -2.57 6.94
N CYS A 140 -25.94 -1.47 6.29
CA CYS A 140 -26.56 -0.19 6.49
C CYS A 140 -27.05 0.30 5.13
N TRP A 141 -28.34 0.07 4.85
CA TRP A 141 -29.05 0.60 3.69
C TRP A 141 -28.95 2.14 3.61
N LEU A 142 -28.66 2.81 4.73
CA LEU A 142 -28.35 4.24 4.81
C LEU A 142 -26.89 4.62 4.43
N SER A 143 -25.98 3.66 4.21
CA SER A 143 -24.59 3.95 3.80
C SER A 143 -24.52 4.55 2.39
N CYS A 144 -25.56 4.38 1.57
CA CYS A 144 -25.68 5.05 0.28
C CYS A 144 -25.76 6.57 0.42
N LEU A 145 -26.18 7.09 1.59
CA LEU A 145 -26.28 8.52 1.85
C LEU A 145 -25.00 9.10 2.46
N THR A 146 -24.12 8.27 3.04
CA THR A 146 -22.89 8.72 3.69
C THR A 146 -21.72 7.83 3.28
N ARG A 147 -21.04 8.21 2.18
CA ARG A 147 -19.72 7.65 1.85
C ARG A 147 -18.80 7.83 3.05
N SER A 148 -18.11 6.77 3.46
CA SER A 148 -17.20 6.89 4.60
C SER A 148 -16.05 7.84 4.24
N SER A 149 -15.64 8.69 5.19
CA SER A 149 -14.49 9.60 5.03
C SER A 149 -13.21 8.88 4.58
N GLY A 150 -13.07 7.59 4.92
CA GLY A 150 -11.95 6.75 4.47
C GLY A 150 -12.03 6.35 2.99
N GLU A 151 -13.21 5.99 2.50
CA GLU A 151 -13.42 5.63 1.09
C GLU A 151 -13.27 6.84 0.18
N GLU A 152 -13.81 7.99 0.59
CA GLU A 152 -13.63 9.25 -0.11
C GLU A 152 -12.15 9.64 -0.21
N LEU A 153 -11.40 9.53 0.89
CA LEU A 153 -9.97 9.79 0.90
C LEU A 153 -9.22 8.87 -0.08
N VAL A 154 -9.56 7.58 -0.12
CA VAL A 154 -8.90 6.61 -1.02
C VAL A 154 -9.17 6.96 -2.48
N GLU A 155 -10.42 7.29 -2.82
CA GLU A 155 -10.76 7.71 -4.18
C GLU A 155 -10.09 9.02 -4.57
N GLN A 156 -10.06 10.00 -3.68
CA GLN A 156 -9.35 11.26 -3.89
C GLN A 156 -7.86 11.01 -4.15
N CYS A 157 -7.22 10.12 -3.38
CA CYS A 157 -5.82 9.75 -3.63
C CYS A 157 -5.64 9.08 -4.99
N ILE A 158 -6.52 8.13 -5.36
CA ILE A 158 -6.44 7.45 -6.67
C ILE A 158 -6.55 8.44 -7.84
N ASN A 159 -7.34 9.50 -7.68
CA ASN A 159 -7.62 10.46 -8.73
C ASN A 159 -6.60 11.61 -8.79
N GLN A 160 -6.02 12.00 -7.65
CA GLN A 160 -5.16 13.19 -7.53
C GLN A 160 -3.67 12.89 -7.36
N ALA A 161 -3.30 11.70 -6.89
CA ALA A 161 -1.88 11.37 -6.75
C ALA A 161 -1.19 11.30 -8.12
N GLU A 162 -0.01 11.88 -8.21
CA GLU A 162 0.81 11.91 -9.43
C GLU A 162 1.42 10.53 -9.76
N CYS A 163 1.33 9.57 -8.84
CA CYS A 163 1.92 8.23 -8.93
C CYS A 163 0.88 7.11 -9.15
N LEU A 164 1.35 5.90 -9.48
CA LEU A 164 0.47 4.74 -9.57
C LEU A 164 -0.18 4.46 -8.22
N THR A 165 -1.48 4.70 -8.10
CA THR A 165 -2.20 4.51 -6.84
C THR A 165 -3.06 3.26 -6.87
N LEU A 166 -2.80 2.38 -5.90
CA LEU A 166 -3.42 1.06 -5.75
C LEU A 166 -4.11 1.01 -4.40
N ALA A 167 -5.38 0.64 -4.41
CA ALA A 167 -6.16 0.55 -3.20
C ALA A 167 -6.61 -0.91 -3.01
N VAL A 168 -6.21 -1.50 -1.89
CA VAL A 168 -6.16 -2.95 -1.68
C VAL A 168 -7.00 -3.35 -0.48
N ARG A 169 -7.82 -4.38 -0.63
CA ARG A 169 -8.52 -5.05 0.47
C ARG A 169 -8.41 -6.56 0.34
N LYS A 170 -8.32 -7.24 1.48
CA LYS A 170 -8.46 -8.70 1.51
C LYS A 170 -9.88 -9.07 1.12
N GLN A 171 -10.05 -10.06 0.25
CA GLN A 171 -11.35 -10.67 0.05
C GLN A 171 -11.73 -11.48 1.30
N SER A 172 -13.02 -11.57 1.60
CA SER A 172 -13.53 -12.35 2.73
C SER A 172 -14.53 -13.38 2.21
N LYS A 173 -14.65 -14.48 2.96
CA LYS A 173 -15.53 -15.65 2.74
C LYS A 173 -14.98 -16.65 1.72
N GLY A 174 -14.23 -17.64 2.20
CA GLY A 174 -13.90 -18.92 1.53
C GLY A 174 -13.05 -18.85 0.25
N VAL A 175 -12.90 -17.66 -0.31
CA VAL A 175 -12.30 -17.39 -1.60
C VAL A 175 -11.09 -16.48 -1.30
N GLY A 176 -9.89 -17.05 -1.36
CA GLY A 176 -8.65 -16.36 -1.05
C GLY A 176 -8.36 -15.18 -1.99
N GLY A 177 -7.38 -14.35 -1.63
CA GLY A 177 -6.91 -13.27 -2.49
C GLY A 177 -7.32 -11.86 -2.05
N TYR A 178 -7.09 -10.93 -2.98
CA TYR A 178 -7.16 -9.49 -2.77
C TYR A 178 -7.99 -8.82 -3.86
N LEU A 179 -8.80 -7.84 -3.47
CA LEU A 179 -9.42 -6.92 -4.42
C LEU A 179 -8.57 -5.66 -4.49
N VAL A 180 -8.28 -5.24 -5.71
CA VAL A 180 -7.48 -4.05 -6.00
C VAL A 180 -8.31 -3.09 -6.84
N SER A 181 -8.17 -1.79 -6.53
CA SER A 181 -8.71 -0.71 -7.34
C SER A 181 -7.60 0.25 -7.70
N THR A 182 -7.61 0.70 -8.95
CA THR A 182 -6.74 1.73 -9.51
C THR A 182 -7.60 2.90 -10.00
N ARG A 183 -6.98 3.83 -10.72
CA ARG A 183 -7.66 4.91 -11.45
C ARG A 183 -8.58 4.38 -12.54
N TRP A 184 -8.15 3.34 -13.25
CA TRP A 184 -8.79 2.85 -14.47
C TRP A 184 -9.68 1.63 -14.24
N GLN A 185 -9.41 0.85 -13.21
CA GLN A 185 -10.17 -0.37 -12.91
C GLN A 185 -10.47 -0.46 -11.43
N LYS A 186 -11.72 -0.78 -11.08
CA LYS A 186 -12.14 -0.90 -9.69
C LYS A 186 -12.40 -2.37 -9.35
N ASN A 187 -12.02 -2.77 -8.14
CA ASN A 187 -12.35 -4.07 -7.55
C ASN A 187 -12.01 -5.29 -8.40
N PHE A 188 -10.89 -5.27 -9.14
CA PHE A 188 -10.44 -6.48 -9.81
C PHE A 188 -9.80 -7.43 -8.79
N TRP A 189 -10.05 -8.72 -8.95
CA TRP A 189 -9.64 -9.75 -8.02
C TRP A 189 -8.32 -10.37 -8.45
N LEU A 190 -7.36 -10.35 -7.54
CA LEU A 190 -6.07 -11.03 -7.64
C LEU A 190 -6.07 -12.22 -6.69
N LEU A 191 -5.76 -13.39 -7.24
CA LEU A 191 -5.54 -14.59 -6.46
C LEU A 191 -4.27 -14.40 -5.60
N ALA A 192 -4.29 -14.96 -4.39
CA ALA A 192 -3.17 -14.90 -3.45
C ALA A 192 -2.07 -15.88 -3.86
#